data_AF-A0A3P8WF40-F1
#
_entry.id   AF-A0A3P8WF40-F1
#
_cell.length_a   1.000
_cell.length_b   1.000
_cell.length_c   1.000
_cell.angle_alpha   90.00
_cell.angle_beta   90.00
_cell.angle_gamma   90.00
#
_symmetry.space_group_name_H-M   'P 1'
#
loop_
_entity.id
_entity.type
_entity.pdbx_description
1 polymer ?
#
loop_
_entity_poly.entity_id
_entity_poly.type
_entity_poly.pdbx_seq_one_letter_code
_entity_poly.pdbx_strand_id
1 'polypeptide(L)' 'MDQAMTPTEVANALGLPALKDRKWQIFKTSALKGVGLEDAMEW' A
#
# COMPACT_ATOMS: atom_id res chain seq x y z
N MET A 1 13.93 5.70 10.34
CA MET A 1 13.26 4.83 9.35
C MET A 1 12.15 5.67 8.70
N ASP A 2 12.53 6.83 8.15
CA ASP A 2 11.65 8.01 8.03
C ASP A 2 11.55 8.56 6.59
N GLN A 3 11.89 7.75 5.58
CA GLN A 3 11.82 8.16 4.17
C GLN A 3 10.74 7.43 3.36
N ALA A 4 9.90 6.60 4.01
CA ALA A 4 8.79 5.95 3.35
C ALA A 4 7.56 6.86 3.39
N MET A 5 6.92 7.05 2.23
CA MET A 5 5.64 7.75 2.14
C MET A 5 4.57 7.04 2.97
N THR A 6 3.62 7.81 3.50
CA THR A 6 2.43 7.29 4.15
C THR A 6 1.51 6.62 3.11
N PRO A 7 0.63 5.68 3.53
CA PRO A 7 -0.32 5.05 2.62
C PRO A 7 -1.18 6.06 1.85
N THR A 8 -1.61 7.15 2.50
CA THR A 8 -2.41 8.20 1.87
C THR A 8 -1.62 8.95 0.79
N GLU A 9 -0.36 9.29 1.04
CA GLU A 9 0.49 9.95 0.04
C GLU A 9 0.72 9.05 -1.17
N VAL A 10 0.96 7.75 -0.95
CA VAL A 10 1.10 6.76 -2.05
C VAL A 10 -0.20 6.61 -2.83
N ALA A 11 -1.36 6.51 -2.16
CA ALA A 11 -2.66 6.40 -2.81
C ALA A 11 -2.93 7.59 -3.74
N ASN A 12 -2.63 8.80 -3.28
CA ASN A 12 -2.80 10.02 -4.05
C ASN A 12 -1.82 10.09 -5.23
N ALA A 13 -0.53 9.79 -5.00
CA ALA A 13 0.48 9.80 -6.05
C ALA A 13 0.21 8.79 -7.18
N LEU A 14 -0.40 7.65 -6.85
CA LEU A 14 -0.81 6.61 -7.81
C LEU A 14 -2.22 6.82 -8.39
N GLY A 15 -2.96 7.83 -7.93
CA GLY A 15 -4.32 8.11 -8.40
C GLY A 15 -5.35 7.04 -8.04
N LEU A 16 -5.10 6.21 -7.02
CA LEU A 16 -6.01 5.14 -6.60
C LEU A 16 -7.42 5.63 -6.26
N PRO A 17 -7.63 6.81 -5.63
CA PRO A 17 -8.98 7.32 -5.37
C PRO A 17 -9.84 7.53 -6.61
N ALA A 18 -9.25 7.65 -7.81
CA ALA A 18 -9.98 7.76 -9.07
C ALA A 18 -10.53 6.41 -9.56
N LEU A 19 -9.99 5.28 -9.10
CA LEU A 19 -10.47 3.95 -9.43
C LEU A 19 -11.74 3.65 -8.61
N LYS A 20 -12.91 3.88 -9.21
CA LYS A 20 -14.22 3.61 -8.58
C LYS A 20 -14.72 2.18 -8.87
N ASP A 21 -14.35 1.62 -10.00
CA ASP A 21 -14.87 0.32 -10.49
C ASP A 21 -13.96 -0.87 -10.15
N ARG A 22 -12.90 -0.63 -9.36
CA ARG A 22 -11.96 -1.67 -8.90
C ARG A 22 -11.65 -1.48 -7.43
N LYS A 23 -11.68 -2.57 -6.67
CA LYS A 23 -11.21 -2.58 -5.27
C LYS A 23 -9.70 -2.48 -5.25
N TRP A 24 -9.17 -1.73 -4.29
CA TRP A 24 -7.73 -1.60 -4.05
C TRP A 24 -7.49 -1.40 -2.56
N GLN A 25 -6.30 -1.77 -2.11
CA GLN A 25 -5.81 -1.50 -0.75
C GLN A 25 -4.29 -1.33 -0.78
N ILE A 26 -3.76 -0.47 0.10
CA ILE A 26 -2.32 -0.31 0.29
C ILE A 26 -1.93 -1.01 1.58
N PHE A 27 -0.95 -1.90 1.49
CA PHE A 27 -0.34 -2.56 2.63
C PHE A 27 1.07 -2.01 2.85
N LYS A 28 1.37 -1.62 4.09
CA LYS A 28 2.74 -1.22 4.46
C LYS A 28 3.57 -2.48 4.64
N THR A 29 4.56 -2.69 3.78
CA THR A 29 5.38 -3.91 3.82
C THR A 29 6.87 -3.59 3.86
N SER A 30 7.66 -4.58 4.31
CA SER A 30 9.11 -4.54 4.24
C SER A 30 9.63 -5.87 3.70
N ALA A 31 10.04 -5.89 2.43
CA ALA A 31 10.54 -7.10 1.78
C ALA A 31 11.77 -7.69 2.50
N LEU A 32 12.64 -6.84 3.04
CA LEU A 32 13.84 -7.28 3.79
C LEU A 32 13.51 -7.91 5.15
N LYS A 33 12.38 -7.53 5.75
CA LYS A 33 11.99 -7.98 7.10
C LYS A 33 10.81 -8.96 7.09
N GLY A 34 10.24 -9.24 5.91
CA GLY A 34 9.03 -10.05 5.76
C GLY A 34 7.75 -9.44 6.35
N VAL A 35 7.76 -8.16 6.75
CA VAL A 35 6.63 -7.54 7.45
C VAL A 35 5.50 -7.20 6.46
N GLY A 36 4.26 -7.56 6.79
CA GLY A 36 3.04 -7.18 6.08
C GLY A 36 2.83 -7.85 4.73
N LEU A 37 3.68 -8.81 4.34
CA LEU A 37 3.56 -9.53 3.07
C LEU A 37 2.42 -10.55 3.09
N GLU A 38 2.26 -11.29 4.19
CA GLU A 38 1.18 -12.28 4.33
C GLU A 38 -0.19 -11.61 4.30
N ASP A 39 -0.41 -10.59 5.15
CA ASP A 39 -1.64 -9.80 5.16
C ASP A 39 -2.00 -9.20 3.78
N ALA A 40 -1.00 -8.80 3.00
CA ALA A 40 -1.19 -8.26 1.66
C ALA A 40 -1.57 -9.32 0.62
N MET A 41 -1.14 -10.57 0.83
CA MET A 41 -1.43 -11.70 -0.06
C MET A 41 -2.80 -12.34 0.22
N GLU A 42 -3.32 -12.20 1.44
CA GLU A 42 -4.63 -12.74 1.83
C GLU A 42 -5.83 -11.87 1.41
N TRP A 43 -5.58 -10.64 0.96
CA TRP A 43 -6.61 -9.67 0.58
C TRP A 43 -7.11 -9.84 -0.86
#